data_AF-A0AAV5HSD9-F1
#
_entry.id   AF-A0AAV5HSD9-F1
#
_cell.length_a   1.000
_cell.length_b   1.000
_cell.length_c   1.000
_cell.angle_alpha   90.00
_cell.angle_beta   90.00
_cell.angle_gamma   90.00
#
_symmetry.space_group_name_H-M   'P 1'
#
loop_
_entity.id
_entity.type
_entity.pdbx_description
1 polymer ?
#
loop_
_entity_poly.entity_id
_entity_poly.type
_entity_poly.pdbx_seq_one_letter_code
_entity_poly.pdbx_strand_id
1 'polypeptide(L)'
;MAAGWNSKLIVETWSHGGPIATSVGLAVAASHTSGRHVCIVPDEQSRSGYIQAMRELAGISPMNVVVGDGGELVAAISGVDFLVVDSKFDDFASVLRRARLSDGGAVLACKNACNRRCTGFRWNWVLHRGTRVARSVFLPVGKGLDIAHVDANGGDSIAKKGPGRWIRHIDRRSGEEHIFRV
;
A
#
# COMPACT_ATOMS: atom_id res chain seq x y z
N MET A 1 -11.00 1.00 3.79
CA MET A 1 -10.05 1.92 3.13
C MET A 1 -10.16 1.83 1.62
N ALA A 2 -9.70 0.75 0.96
CA ALA A 2 -9.73 0.64 -0.51
C ALA A 2 -11.13 0.86 -1.13
N ALA A 3 -12.18 0.24 -0.57
CA ALA A 3 -13.55 0.47 -1.04
C ALA A 3 -14.01 1.93 -0.89
N GLY A 4 -13.60 2.61 0.18
CA GLY A 4 -13.91 4.03 0.41
C GLY A 4 -13.19 4.98 -0.53
N TRP A 5 -12.10 4.52 -1.16
CA TRP A 5 -11.41 5.24 -2.25
C TRP A 5 -11.99 4.92 -3.64
N ASN A 6 -13.03 4.06 -3.72
CA ASN A 6 -13.59 3.56 -4.98
C ASN A 6 -12.51 2.99 -5.93
N SER A 7 -11.50 2.33 -5.37
CA SER A 7 -10.36 1.80 -6.12
C SER A 7 -10.81 0.79 -7.18
N LYS A 8 -10.49 1.02 -8.45
CA LYS A 8 -10.77 0.10 -9.55
C LYS A 8 -9.67 -0.93 -9.75
N LEU A 9 -8.42 -0.56 -9.45
CA LEU A 9 -7.28 -1.47 -9.48
C LEU A 9 -6.57 -1.50 -8.12
N ILE A 10 -6.69 -2.64 -7.44
CA ILE A 10 -6.05 -2.92 -6.16
C ILE A 10 -4.94 -3.94 -6.42
N VAL A 11 -3.71 -3.57 -6.12
CA VAL A 11 -2.53 -4.43 -6.23
C VAL A 11 -1.97 -4.69 -4.83
N GLU A 12 -1.65 -5.94 -4.52
CA GLU A 12 -0.91 -6.29 -3.31
C GLU A 12 0.33 -7.13 -3.62
N THR A 13 1.35 -7.01 -2.77
CA THR A 13 2.42 -8.00 -2.69
C THR A 13 2.24 -8.88 -1.45
N TRP A 14 2.42 -10.18 -1.66
CA TRP A 14 2.28 -11.17 -0.59
C TRP A 14 3.46 -12.15 -0.61
N SER A 15 3.91 -12.51 0.58
CA SER A 15 5.01 -13.47 0.80
C SER A 15 4.49 -14.68 1.56
N HIS A 16 5.07 -15.86 1.30
CA HIS A 16 4.70 -17.10 1.99
C HIS A 16 4.63 -16.95 3.51
N GLY A 17 3.57 -17.50 4.12
CA GLY A 17 3.29 -17.37 5.57
C GLY A 17 2.84 -15.97 6.02
N GLY A 18 2.56 -15.05 5.08
CA GLY A 18 2.01 -13.74 5.37
C GLY A 18 0.55 -13.79 5.84
N PRO A 19 0.09 -12.86 6.70
CA PRO A 19 -1.31 -12.81 7.11
C PRO A 19 -2.26 -12.63 5.91
N ILE A 20 -3.26 -13.51 5.78
CA ILE A 20 -4.17 -13.53 4.64
C ILE A 20 -5.41 -12.63 4.82
N ALA A 21 -5.71 -12.22 6.06
CA ALA A 21 -6.87 -11.37 6.36
C ALA A 21 -6.87 -10.04 5.57
N THR A 22 -5.70 -9.47 5.29
CA THR A 22 -5.59 -8.25 4.46
C THR A 22 -6.03 -8.53 3.03
N SER A 23 -5.53 -9.61 2.43
CA SER A 23 -5.85 -10.06 1.07
C SER A 23 -7.33 -10.37 0.90
N VAL A 24 -7.96 -11.00 1.90
CA VAL A 24 -9.42 -11.20 1.94
C VAL A 24 -10.14 -9.85 1.94
N GLY A 25 -9.74 -8.93 2.81
CA GLY A 25 -10.34 -7.59 2.87
C GLY A 25 -10.19 -6.80 1.57
N LEU A 26 -9.06 -6.93 0.87
CA LEU A 26 -8.81 -6.31 -0.43
C LEU A 26 -9.68 -6.93 -1.53
N ALA A 27 -9.82 -8.26 -1.55
CA ALA A 27 -10.69 -8.96 -2.49
C ALA A 27 -12.16 -8.55 -2.32
N VAL A 28 -12.63 -8.46 -1.07
CA VAL A 28 -13.97 -7.97 -0.73
C VAL A 28 -14.13 -6.51 -1.16
N ALA A 29 -13.15 -5.65 -0.91
CA ALA A 29 -13.18 -4.25 -1.33
C ALA A 29 -13.22 -4.09 -2.86
N ALA A 30 -12.47 -4.91 -3.61
CA ALA A 30 -12.53 -4.93 -5.07
C ALA A 30 -13.93 -5.34 -5.55
N SER A 31 -14.51 -6.39 -4.96
CA SER A 31 -15.87 -6.83 -5.29
C SER A 31 -16.90 -5.70 -5.08
N HIS A 32 -16.85 -5.02 -3.94
CA HIS A 32 -17.77 -3.91 -3.64
C HIS A 32 -17.64 -2.71 -4.58
N THR A 33 -16.46 -2.47 -5.14
CA THR A 33 -16.20 -1.34 -6.04
C THR A 33 -16.32 -1.72 -7.52
N SER A 34 -16.69 -2.98 -7.81
CA SER A 34 -16.58 -3.56 -9.16
C SER A 34 -15.18 -3.39 -9.76
N GLY A 35 -14.16 -3.43 -8.89
CA GLY A 35 -12.76 -3.34 -9.24
C GLY A 35 -12.09 -4.71 -9.37
N ARG A 36 -10.77 -4.68 -9.59
CA ARG A 36 -9.93 -5.87 -9.70
C ARG A 36 -8.90 -5.88 -8.58
N HIS A 37 -8.77 -7.04 -7.94
CA HIS A 37 -7.69 -7.33 -7.00
C HIS A 37 -6.65 -8.20 -7.70
N VAL A 38 -5.39 -7.79 -7.65
CA VAL A 38 -4.23 -8.51 -8.19
C VAL A 38 -3.23 -8.74 -7.06
N CYS A 39 -2.84 -9.99 -6.84
CA CYS A 39 -1.82 -10.35 -5.86
C CYS A 39 -0.55 -10.80 -6.59
N ILE A 40 0.57 -10.18 -6.25
CA ILE A 40 1.90 -10.55 -6.75
C ILE A 40 2.64 -11.34 -5.68
N VAL A 41 3.13 -12.51 -6.05
CA VAL A 41 3.87 -13.43 -5.18
C VAL A 41 5.22 -13.80 -5.80
N PRO A 42 6.26 -14.06 -5.00
CA PRO A 42 7.61 -14.26 -5.53
C PRO A 42 7.80 -15.59 -6.28
N ASP A 43 7.04 -16.63 -5.93
CA ASP A 43 7.24 -18.00 -6.43
C ASP A 43 5.92 -18.82 -6.42
N GLU A 44 5.93 -19.98 -7.07
CA GLU A 44 4.73 -20.83 -7.23
C GLU A 44 4.30 -21.50 -5.90
N GLN A 45 5.23 -21.72 -4.97
CA GLN A 45 4.91 -22.24 -3.64
C GLN A 45 4.15 -21.18 -2.82
N SER A 46 4.57 -19.92 -2.93
CA SER A 46 3.85 -18.76 -2.42
C SER A 46 2.46 -18.63 -3.05
N ARG A 47 2.32 -18.84 -4.37
CA ARG A 47 1.02 -18.82 -5.06
C ARG A 47 0.07 -19.89 -4.53
N SER A 48 0.55 -21.13 -4.43
CA SER A 48 -0.25 -22.25 -3.94
C SER A 48 -0.70 -22.01 -2.49
N GLY A 49 0.23 -21.59 -1.62
CA GLY A 49 -0.09 -21.25 -0.22
C GLY A 49 -1.08 -20.09 -0.10
N TYR A 50 -0.96 -19.06 -0.94
CA TYR A 50 -1.91 -17.95 -0.97
C TYR A 50 -3.31 -18.39 -1.39
N ILE A 51 -3.44 -19.15 -2.49
CA ILE A 51 -4.73 -19.66 -2.98
C ILE A 51 -5.39 -20.54 -1.92
N GLN A 52 -4.61 -21.42 -1.30
CA GLN A 52 -5.09 -22.30 -0.23
C GLN A 52 -5.58 -21.47 0.96
N ALA A 53 -4.79 -20.51 1.45
CA ALA A 53 -5.15 -19.67 2.58
C ALA A 53 -6.41 -18.82 2.31
N MET A 54 -6.57 -18.28 1.09
CA MET A 54 -7.78 -17.55 0.69
C MET A 54 -9.02 -18.45 0.69
N ARG A 55 -8.88 -19.69 0.22
CA ARG A 55 -9.96 -20.67 0.19
C ARG A 55 -10.35 -21.13 1.59
N GLU A 56 -9.37 -21.42 2.44
CA GLU A 56 -9.60 -21.89 3.81
C GLU A 56 -10.24 -20.81 4.69
N LEU A 57 -9.76 -19.55 4.61
CA LEU A 57 -10.26 -18.49 5.48
C LEU A 57 -11.60 -17.91 5.02
N ALA A 58 -11.79 -17.74 3.71
CA ALA A 58 -12.91 -16.96 3.18
C ALA A 58 -13.74 -17.69 2.12
N GLY A 59 -13.37 -18.91 1.71
CA GLY A 59 -14.02 -19.60 0.59
C GLY A 59 -13.80 -18.90 -0.76
N ILE A 60 -12.88 -17.94 -0.84
CA ILE A 60 -12.63 -17.13 -2.04
C ILE A 60 -11.56 -17.82 -2.87
N SER A 61 -11.84 -18.05 -4.16
CA SER A 61 -10.82 -18.49 -5.11
C SER A 61 -10.28 -17.27 -5.86
N PRO A 62 -9.05 -16.79 -5.55
CA PRO A 62 -8.51 -15.60 -6.20
C PRO A 62 -8.21 -15.90 -7.68
N MET A 63 -8.68 -15.04 -8.58
CA MET A 63 -8.47 -15.22 -10.03
C MET A 63 -7.16 -14.60 -10.53
N ASN A 64 -6.66 -13.54 -9.90
CA ASN A 64 -5.52 -12.77 -10.42
C ASN A 64 -4.32 -12.85 -9.47
N VAL A 65 -3.69 -14.02 -9.41
CA VAL A 65 -2.42 -14.21 -8.68
C VAL A 65 -1.29 -14.38 -9.69
N VAL A 66 -0.30 -13.50 -9.65
CA VAL A 66 0.83 -13.46 -10.58
C VAL A 66 2.11 -13.80 -9.85
N VAL A 67 2.90 -14.70 -10.42
CA VAL A 67 4.20 -15.11 -9.88
C VAL A 67 5.31 -14.33 -10.57
N GLY A 68 6.23 -13.77 -9.80
CA GLY A 68 7.46 -13.17 -10.33
C GLY A 68 8.01 -12.06 -9.44
N ASP A 69 8.94 -11.29 -10.02
CA ASP A 69 9.53 -10.15 -9.33
C ASP A 69 8.49 -9.03 -9.11
N GLY A 70 8.34 -8.62 -7.85
CA GLY A 70 7.34 -7.62 -7.47
C GLY A 70 7.61 -6.25 -8.10
N GLY A 71 8.87 -5.86 -8.26
CA GLY A 71 9.25 -4.56 -8.81
C GLY A 71 8.91 -4.45 -10.30
N GLU A 72 9.25 -5.47 -11.08
CA GLU A 72 8.97 -5.55 -12.52
C GLU A 72 7.48 -5.72 -12.80
N LEU A 73 6.78 -6.60 -12.08
CA LEU A 73 5.35 -6.83 -12.28
C LEU A 73 4.51 -5.61 -11.91
N VAL A 74 4.87 -4.89 -10.83
CA VAL A 74 4.19 -3.63 -10.49
C VAL A 74 4.48 -2.53 -11.51
N ALA A 75 5.68 -2.50 -12.10
CA ALA A 75 6.00 -1.56 -13.18
C ALA A 75 5.18 -1.80 -14.46
N ALA A 76 4.85 -3.06 -14.73
CA ALA A 76 4.05 -3.47 -15.89
C ALA A 76 2.56 -3.15 -15.74
N ILE A 77 2.07 -2.96 -14.51
CA ILE A 77 0.67 -2.64 -14.23
C ILE A 77 0.50 -1.11 -14.19
N SER A 78 -0.29 -0.58 -15.14
CA SER A 78 -0.66 0.84 -15.18
C SER A 78 -2.00 1.13 -14.51
N GLY A 79 -2.12 2.31 -13.90
CA GLY A 79 -3.39 2.79 -13.35
C GLY A 79 -3.73 2.19 -12.00
N VAL A 80 -2.73 1.98 -11.14
CA VAL A 80 -2.95 1.46 -9.80
C VAL A 80 -3.58 2.53 -8.90
N ASP A 81 -4.77 2.25 -8.38
CA ASP A 81 -5.49 3.16 -7.45
C ASP A 81 -5.16 2.85 -5.99
N PHE A 82 -4.85 1.59 -5.68
CA PHE A 82 -4.53 1.13 -4.34
C PHE A 82 -3.42 0.10 -4.38
N LEU A 83 -2.29 0.37 -3.71
CA LEU A 83 -1.14 -0.54 -3.64
C LEU A 83 -0.84 -0.91 -2.19
N VAL A 84 -0.76 -2.20 -1.89
CA VAL A 84 -0.32 -2.71 -0.58
C VAL A 84 0.98 -3.48 -0.72
N VAL A 85 2.03 -3.03 -0.06
CA VAL A 85 3.35 -3.68 -0.10
C VAL A 85 3.71 -4.22 1.28
N ASP A 86 4.22 -5.45 1.34
CA ASP A 86 4.86 -5.95 2.57
C ASP A 86 6.27 -5.38 2.73
N SER A 87 6.58 -4.71 3.83
CA SER A 87 7.94 -4.29 4.18
C SER A 87 8.91 -5.46 4.44
N LYS A 88 8.41 -6.71 4.52
CA LYS A 88 9.24 -7.91 4.51
C LYS A 88 9.74 -8.29 3.12
N PHE A 89 9.10 -7.78 2.08
CA PHE A 89 9.50 -7.98 0.70
C PHE A 89 10.86 -7.30 0.49
N ASP A 90 11.85 -8.03 -0.04
CA ASP A 90 13.25 -7.59 -0.05
C ASP A 90 13.46 -6.25 -0.78
N ASP A 91 12.60 -5.93 -1.74
CA ASP A 91 12.68 -4.68 -2.51
C ASP A 91 11.39 -3.85 -2.46
N PHE A 92 10.76 -3.74 -1.29
CA PHE A 92 9.51 -2.97 -1.13
C PHE A 92 9.65 -1.51 -1.61
N ALA A 93 10.85 -0.91 -1.48
CA ALA A 93 11.11 0.45 -1.92
C ALA A 93 11.10 0.58 -3.45
N SER A 94 11.66 -0.38 -4.18
CA SER A 94 11.61 -0.33 -5.64
C SER A 94 10.22 -0.65 -6.18
N VAL A 95 9.45 -1.51 -5.51
CA VAL A 95 8.02 -1.74 -5.84
C VAL A 95 7.25 -0.42 -5.79
N LEU A 96 7.38 0.34 -4.70
CA LEU A 96 6.74 1.64 -4.55
C LEU A 96 7.24 2.66 -5.58
N ARG A 97 8.54 2.64 -5.90
CA ARG A 97 9.13 3.57 -6.86
C ARG A 97 8.65 3.33 -8.28
N ARG A 98 8.49 2.06 -8.67
CA ARG A 98 8.15 1.64 -10.04
C ARG A 98 6.65 1.62 -10.31
N ALA A 99 5.82 1.75 -9.27
CA ALA A 99 4.36 1.74 -9.39
C ALA A 99 3.84 2.87 -10.29
N ARG A 100 3.09 2.50 -11.33
CA ARG A 100 2.41 3.43 -12.23
C ARG A 100 1.00 3.69 -11.71
N LEU A 101 0.88 4.76 -10.93
CA LEU A 101 -0.36 5.16 -10.27
C LEU A 101 -1.38 5.72 -11.27
N SER A 102 -2.66 5.71 -10.91
CA SER A 102 -3.70 6.31 -11.74
C SER A 102 -3.64 7.83 -11.73
N ASP A 103 -4.12 8.44 -12.81
CA ASP A 103 -4.17 9.90 -12.95
C ASP A 103 -5.10 10.56 -11.94
N GLY A 104 -6.04 9.79 -11.34
CA GLY A 104 -6.97 10.26 -10.30
C GLY A 104 -6.38 10.31 -8.89
N GLY A 105 -5.11 9.94 -8.72
CA GLY A 105 -4.48 9.77 -7.41
C GLY A 105 -4.67 8.37 -6.84
N ALA A 106 -3.78 7.99 -5.95
CA ALA A 106 -3.69 6.62 -5.44
C ALA A 106 -3.37 6.56 -3.95
N VAL A 107 -3.73 5.45 -3.33
CA VAL A 107 -3.39 5.16 -1.93
C VAL A 107 -2.37 4.02 -1.87
N LEU A 108 -1.24 4.29 -1.23
CA LEU A 108 -0.16 3.33 -1.03
C LEU A 108 -0.11 2.95 0.45
N ALA A 109 0.03 1.68 0.75
CA ALA A 109 0.11 1.17 2.11
C ALA A 109 1.27 0.18 2.26
N CYS A 110 2.05 0.35 3.32
CA CYS A 110 3.14 -0.54 3.71
C CYS A 110 2.75 -1.27 4.99
N LYS A 111 2.57 -2.59 4.92
CA LYS A 111 2.38 -3.45 6.11
C LYS A 111 3.74 -3.86 6.69
N ASN A 112 3.77 -4.13 7.99
CA ASN A 112 5.00 -4.43 8.74
C ASN A 112 5.98 -3.23 8.81
N ALA A 113 5.46 -2.02 8.89
CA ALA A 113 6.23 -0.78 8.86
C ALA A 113 7.07 -0.50 10.14
N CYS A 114 6.89 -1.27 11.23
CA CYS A 114 7.78 -1.24 12.39
C CYS A 114 9.06 -2.07 12.20
N ASN A 115 9.24 -2.74 11.05
CA ASN A 115 10.44 -3.50 10.76
C ASN A 115 11.68 -2.57 10.74
N ARG A 116 12.85 -3.05 11.16
CA ARG A 116 14.12 -2.29 11.10
C ARG A 116 14.41 -1.78 9.68
N ARG A 117 13.97 -2.52 8.65
CA ARG A 117 14.07 -2.10 7.24
C ARG A 117 13.31 -0.80 6.90
N CYS A 118 12.39 -0.36 7.76
CA CYS A 118 11.63 0.87 7.61
C CYS A 118 12.19 2.04 8.45
N THR A 119 13.34 1.88 9.14
CA THR A 119 13.97 2.99 9.85
C THR A 119 14.43 4.04 8.84
N GLY A 120 13.88 5.26 8.94
CA GLY A 120 14.13 6.33 7.97
C GLY A 120 13.24 6.30 6.73
N PHE A 121 12.30 5.34 6.60
CA PHE A 121 11.35 5.33 5.49
C PHE A 121 10.51 6.60 5.47
N ARG A 122 10.56 7.31 4.34
CA ARG A 122 9.79 8.51 4.04
C ARG A 122 9.23 8.39 2.64
N TRP A 123 7.91 8.53 2.51
CA TRP A 123 7.21 8.46 1.21
C TRP A 123 7.83 9.37 0.14
N ASN A 124 8.17 10.62 0.48
CA ASN A 124 8.80 11.57 -0.44
C ASN A 124 10.16 11.12 -1.02
N TRP A 125 10.85 10.16 -0.39
CA TRP A 125 12.16 9.67 -0.85
C TRP A 125 12.06 8.43 -1.73
N VAL A 126 10.96 7.68 -1.60
CA VAL A 126 10.79 6.39 -2.26
C VAL A 126 9.98 6.52 -3.55
N LEU A 127 9.00 7.42 -3.57
CA LEU A 127 8.14 7.63 -4.74
C LEU A 127 8.89 8.32 -5.89
N HIS A 128 8.45 8.05 -7.12
CA HIS A 128 9.05 8.64 -8.32
C HIS A 128 9.03 10.17 -8.29
N ARG A 129 10.08 10.81 -8.82
CA ARG A 129 10.15 12.27 -8.96
C ARG A 129 8.93 12.78 -9.72
N GLY A 130 8.17 13.71 -9.12
CA GLY A 130 6.91 14.23 -9.65
C GLY A 130 5.67 13.74 -8.87
N THR A 131 5.79 12.63 -8.14
CA THR A 131 4.70 12.09 -7.33
C THR A 131 4.57 12.90 -6.04
N ARG A 132 3.44 13.61 -5.87
CA ARG A 132 3.20 14.40 -4.66
C ARG A 132 2.43 13.60 -3.62
N VAL A 133 3.04 13.40 -2.46
CA VAL A 133 2.34 12.88 -1.28
C VAL A 133 1.49 13.98 -0.68
N ALA A 134 0.18 13.84 -0.79
CA ALA A 134 -0.78 14.79 -0.24
C ALA A 134 -0.85 14.68 1.28
N ARG A 135 -0.98 13.43 1.76
CA ARG A 135 -1.10 13.08 3.17
C ARG A 135 -0.46 11.73 3.42
N SER A 136 0.20 11.58 4.55
CA SER A 136 0.67 10.28 5.02
C SER A 136 0.32 10.10 6.49
N VAL A 137 0.00 8.87 6.88
CA VAL A 137 -0.29 8.49 8.26
C VAL A 137 0.35 7.16 8.58
N PHE A 138 1.01 7.09 9.73
CA PHE A 138 1.46 5.84 10.30
C PHE A 138 0.46 5.40 11.36
N LEU A 139 0.02 4.15 11.30
CA LEU A 139 -0.90 3.54 12.24
C LEU A 139 -0.18 2.40 12.98
N PRO A 140 -0.13 2.42 14.33
CA PRO A 140 0.50 1.38 15.13
C PRO A 140 -0.40 0.14 15.27
N VAL A 141 -0.93 -0.35 14.14
CA VAL A 141 -1.78 -1.55 14.09
C VAL A 141 -0.97 -2.76 13.68
N GLY A 142 -1.09 -3.87 14.42
CA GLY A 142 -0.30 -5.07 14.20
C GLY A 142 1.21 -4.80 14.31
N LYS A 143 1.95 -5.02 13.21
CA LYS A 143 3.40 -4.73 13.10
C LYS A 143 3.69 -3.37 12.45
N GLY A 144 2.73 -2.46 12.52
CA GLY A 144 2.79 -1.13 11.91
C GLY A 144 2.25 -1.13 10.48
N LEU A 145 1.51 -0.08 10.17
CA LEU A 145 0.93 0.18 8.85
C LEU A 145 1.20 1.65 8.48
N ASP A 146 2.03 1.89 7.48
CA ASP A 146 2.26 3.24 6.94
C ASP A 146 1.40 3.42 5.70
N ILE A 147 0.71 4.55 5.56
CA ILE A 147 -0.21 4.84 4.46
C ILE A 147 0.12 6.20 3.89
N ALA A 148 0.20 6.29 2.56
CA ALA A 148 0.30 7.55 1.85
C ALA A 148 -0.81 7.69 0.82
N HIS A 149 -1.41 8.87 0.80
CA HIS A 149 -2.24 9.34 -0.29
C HIS A 149 -1.39 10.18 -1.24
N VAL A 150 -1.43 9.82 -2.51
CA VAL A 150 -0.75 10.50 -3.61
C VAL A 150 -1.80 11.20 -4.46
N ASP A 151 -1.60 12.50 -4.68
CA ASP A 151 -2.52 13.30 -5.51
C ASP A 151 -2.34 12.97 -7.01
N ALA A 152 -3.42 13.17 -7.75
CA ALA A 152 -3.43 13.25 -9.21
C ALA A 152 -2.30 14.17 -9.72
N ASN A 153 -1.58 13.71 -10.75
CA ASN A 153 -0.42 14.41 -11.30
C ASN A 153 -0.89 15.66 -12.06
N GLY A 154 -1.15 16.77 -11.37
CA GLY A 154 -1.74 17.95 -12.00
C GLY A 154 -2.14 19.11 -11.09
N GLY A 155 -1.56 19.23 -9.90
CA GLY A 155 -1.88 20.34 -9.00
C GLY A 155 -0.66 20.87 -8.28
N ASP A 156 -0.06 21.93 -8.84
CA ASP A 156 0.78 22.87 -8.09
C ASP A 156 -0.09 23.62 -7.06
N SER A 157 -0.65 22.89 -6.11
CA SER A 157 -1.24 23.47 -4.93
C SER A 157 -0.14 23.58 -3.90
N ILE A 158 0.74 24.56 -4.10
CA ILE A 158 1.49 25.18 -3.01
C ILE A 158 0.50 25.25 -1.85
N ALA A 159 0.75 24.45 -0.80
CA ALA A 159 -0.13 24.40 0.34
C ALA A 159 -0.22 25.84 0.86
N LYS A 160 -1.36 26.50 0.62
CA LYS A 160 -1.58 27.87 1.07
C LYS A 160 -1.31 27.84 2.57
N LYS A 161 -0.30 28.62 3.00
CA LYS A 161 0.04 28.80 4.42
C LYS A 161 -1.16 29.46 5.10
N GLY A 162 -2.15 28.66 5.48
CA GLY A 162 -3.22 29.06 6.37
C GLY A 162 -2.66 29.23 7.79
N PRO A 163 -3.28 30.08 8.61
CA PRO A 163 -2.82 30.33 9.96
C PRO A 163 -3.06 29.09 10.83
N GLY A 164 -2.00 28.53 11.41
CA GLY A 164 -2.08 27.44 12.39
C GLY A 164 -2.32 26.06 11.78
N ARG A 165 -1.27 25.31 11.46
CA ARG A 165 -1.41 23.89 11.03
C ARG A 165 -1.15 22.97 12.22
N TRP A 166 -2.13 22.12 12.53
CA TRP A 166 -1.93 21.00 13.43
C TRP A 166 -1.10 19.92 12.73
N ILE A 167 -0.01 19.51 13.37
CA ILE A 167 0.87 18.43 12.94
C ILE A 167 0.68 17.29 13.93
N ARG A 168 0.14 16.17 13.44
CA ARG A 168 0.06 14.92 14.18
C ARG A 168 1.29 14.06 13.85
N HIS A 169 2.05 13.68 14.86
CA HIS A 169 3.16 12.74 14.77
C HIS A 169 2.84 11.52 15.63
N ILE A 170 3.09 10.32 15.12
CA ILE A 170 2.94 9.09 15.90
C ILE A 170 4.33 8.47 16.00
N ASP A 171 4.80 8.24 17.22
CA ASP A 171 6.07 7.57 17.46
C ASP A 171 5.99 6.11 16.99
N ARG A 172 6.95 5.69 16.15
CA ARG A 172 6.91 4.39 15.49
C ARG A 172 7.22 3.21 16.44
N ARG A 173 7.81 3.45 17.61
CA ARG A 173 8.18 2.39 18.57
C ARG A 173 7.16 2.24 19.69
N SER A 174 6.74 3.36 20.28
CA SER A 174 5.81 3.42 21.41
C SER A 174 4.35 3.50 20.96
N GLY A 175 4.08 4.02 19.75
CA GLY A 175 2.72 4.28 19.27
C GLY A 175 2.10 5.55 19.86
N GLU A 176 2.85 6.33 20.65
CA GLU A 176 2.39 7.58 21.25
C GLU A 176 2.06 8.63 20.18
N GLU A 177 0.99 9.38 20.42
CA GLU A 177 0.55 10.47 19.55
C GLU A 177 1.01 11.83 20.10
N HIS A 178 1.75 12.57 19.29
CA HIS A 178 2.18 13.94 19.57
C HIS A 178 1.49 14.90 18.60
N ILE A 179 0.85 15.93 19.15
CA ILE A 179 0.13 16.94 18.38
C ILE A 179 0.83 18.28 18.57
N PHE A 180 1.34 18.86 17.49
CA PHE A 180 2.00 20.16 17.48
C PHE A 180 1.15 21.18 16.72
N ARG A 181 1.20 22.43 17.13
CA ARG A 181 0.59 23.56 16.41
C ARG A 181 1.72 24.46 15.90
N VAL A 182 1.70 24.77 14.60
CA VAL A 182 2.68 25.64 13.93
C VAL A 182 1.98 26.85 13.32
#